data_AF-A0A7C4D644-F1
#
_entry.id   AF-A0A7C4D644-F1
#
_cell.length_a   1.000
_cell.length_b   1.000
_cell.length_c   1.000
_cell.angle_alpha   90.00
_cell.angle_beta   90.00
_cell.angle_gamma   90.00
#
_symmetry.space_group_name_H-M   'P 1'
#
loop_
_entity.id
_entity.type
_entity.pdbx_description
1 polymer ?
#
loop_
_entity_poly.entity_id
_entity_poly.type
_entity_poly.pdbx_seq_one_letter_code
_entity_poly.pdbx_strand_id
1 'polypeptide(L)'
;MDTLIDKNIYQTNTELESESVQHTLTVFREKSADEIVEAIVDLLDTYLLVFNLDQSDKYNTAMKIWFLTSKWIELIGSVKYIPQLINEIANFINKKLWDSGIDYDLLREVLLKTYLIKKKEDTIDLNEYRNIVYCLITQLGYSGNSILIDELLKSNDPDNLISIAVLSIILSTNMD
;
A
#
# COMPACT_ATOMS: atom_id res chain seq x y z
N MET A 1 -48.76 -19.96 -17.96
CA MET A 1 -48.65 -19.81 -16.49
C MET A 1 -47.16 -19.85 -16.20
N ASP A 2 -46.45 -18.75 -16.51
CA ASP A 2 -44.99 -18.64 -16.36
C ASP A 2 -44.68 -17.15 -16.19
N THR A 3 -44.28 -16.75 -14.99
CA THR A 3 -43.53 -15.50 -14.65
C THR A 3 -43.55 -15.31 -13.13
N LEU A 4 -42.87 -16.18 -12.37
CA LEU A 4 -42.71 -15.96 -10.92
C LEU A 4 -41.34 -16.35 -10.34
N ILE A 5 -40.36 -16.76 -11.16
CA ILE A 5 -39.07 -17.28 -10.65
C ILE A 5 -37.94 -16.24 -10.66
N ASP A 6 -38.00 -15.19 -11.48
CA ASP A 6 -36.83 -14.30 -11.69
C ASP A 6 -36.66 -13.12 -10.70
N LYS A 7 -37.60 -12.87 -9.78
CA LYS A 7 -37.44 -11.75 -8.82
C LYS A 7 -36.78 -12.12 -7.49
N ASN A 8 -36.84 -13.38 -7.09
CA ASN A 8 -36.33 -13.81 -5.77
C ASN A 8 -34.81 -14.05 -5.75
N ILE A 9 -34.20 -14.40 -6.89
CA ILE A 9 -32.76 -14.71 -6.96
C ILE A 9 -31.91 -13.43 -7.00
N TYR A 10 -32.40 -12.38 -7.67
CA TYR A 10 -31.69 -11.09 -7.71
C TYR A 10 -31.75 -10.35 -6.36
N GLN A 11 -32.85 -10.46 -5.62
CA GLN A 11 -32.96 -9.81 -4.30
C GLN A 11 -32.07 -10.50 -3.24
N THR A 12 -32.04 -11.84 -3.23
CA THR A 12 -31.22 -12.60 -2.27
C THR A 12 -29.71 -12.45 -2.51
N ASN A 13 -29.24 -12.38 -3.76
CA ASN A 13 -27.81 -12.15 -4.04
C ASN A 13 -27.36 -10.73 -3.65
N THR A 14 -28.21 -9.72 -3.84
CA THR A 14 -27.88 -8.33 -3.46
C THR A 14 -27.84 -8.16 -1.94
N GLU A 15 -28.73 -8.85 -1.23
CA GLU A 15 -28.76 -8.89 0.24
C GLU A 15 -27.56 -9.64 0.82
N LEU A 16 -27.18 -10.80 0.25
CA LEU A 16 -25.99 -11.57 0.66
C LEU A 16 -24.66 -10.83 0.39
N GLU A 17 -24.54 -10.13 -0.74
CA GLU A 17 -23.38 -9.26 -1.01
C GLU A 17 -23.35 -8.08 -0.05
N SER A 18 -24.51 -7.46 0.24
CA SER A 18 -24.61 -6.36 1.19
C SER A 18 -24.30 -6.80 2.63
N GLU A 19 -24.71 -8.01 3.04
CA GLU A 19 -24.43 -8.57 4.36
C GLU A 19 -22.98 -9.01 4.49
N SER A 20 -22.35 -9.56 3.45
CA SER A 20 -20.92 -9.90 3.49
C SER A 20 -20.04 -8.64 3.54
N VAL A 21 -20.45 -7.57 2.82
CA VAL A 21 -19.78 -6.27 2.85
C VAL A 21 -20.00 -5.59 4.20
N GLN A 22 -21.22 -5.61 4.74
CA GLN A 22 -21.54 -5.09 6.08
C GLN A 22 -20.80 -5.89 7.17
N HIS A 23 -20.71 -7.21 7.07
CA HIS A 23 -20.00 -8.04 8.03
C HIS A 23 -18.48 -7.79 7.95
N THR A 24 -17.93 -7.64 6.75
CA THR A 24 -16.52 -7.26 6.55
C THR A 24 -16.26 -5.87 7.16
N LEU A 25 -17.14 -4.89 6.91
CA LEU A 25 -17.09 -3.55 7.51
C LEU A 25 -17.26 -3.57 9.04
N THR A 26 -18.01 -4.53 9.58
CA THR A 26 -18.23 -4.70 11.02
C THR A 26 -17.02 -5.37 11.70
N VAL A 27 -16.36 -6.32 11.03
CA VAL A 27 -15.08 -6.90 11.50
C VAL A 27 -13.97 -5.85 11.48
N PHE A 28 -13.96 -4.93 10.51
CA PHE A 28 -13.07 -3.76 10.53
C PHE A 28 -13.39 -2.76 11.65
N ARG A 29 -14.62 -2.78 12.20
CA ARG A 29 -15.04 -1.88 13.29
C ARG A 29 -14.59 -2.32 14.68
N GLU A 30 -14.26 -3.61 14.87
CA GLU A 30 -13.81 -4.15 16.17
C GLU A 30 -12.30 -4.42 16.23
N LYS A 31 -11.62 -4.39 15.08
CA LYS A 31 -10.16 -4.55 15.00
C LYS A 31 -9.44 -3.25 15.37
N SER A 32 -8.37 -3.39 16.14
CA SER A 32 -7.41 -2.31 16.33
C SER A 32 -6.82 -1.88 14.98
N ALA A 33 -6.46 -0.61 14.83
CA ALA A 33 -5.89 -0.13 13.57
C ALA A 33 -4.58 -0.86 13.19
N ASP A 34 -3.87 -1.43 14.17
CA ASP A 34 -2.74 -2.34 13.95
C ASP A 34 -3.14 -3.60 13.16
N GLU A 35 -4.22 -4.28 13.57
CA GLU A 35 -4.74 -5.50 12.92
C GLU A 35 -5.28 -5.22 11.51
N ILE A 36 -5.74 -4.00 11.26
CA ILE A 36 -6.18 -3.57 9.92
C ILE A 36 -4.96 -3.44 9.00
N VAL A 37 -3.87 -2.85 9.47
CA VAL A 37 -2.64 -2.72 8.67
C VAL A 37 -2.06 -4.09 8.34
N GLU A 38 -1.97 -5.00 9.32
CA GLU A 38 -1.50 -6.38 9.06
C GLU A 38 -2.37 -7.08 8.00
N ALA A 39 -3.70 -6.97 8.09
CA ALA A 39 -4.60 -7.53 7.09
C ALA A 39 -4.41 -6.91 5.70
N ILE A 40 -4.11 -5.62 5.61
CA ILE A 40 -3.78 -4.96 4.34
C ILE A 40 -2.48 -5.53 3.76
N VAL A 41 -1.45 -5.70 4.58
CA VAL A 41 -0.16 -6.26 4.14
C VAL A 41 -0.37 -7.65 3.54
N ASP A 42 -1.06 -8.54 4.24
CA ASP A 42 -1.29 -9.92 3.80
C ASP A 42 -2.09 -9.98 2.49
N LEU A 43 -3.13 -9.14 2.36
CA LEU A 43 -3.92 -9.07 1.14
C LEU A 43 -3.12 -8.48 -0.03
N LEU A 44 -2.28 -7.48 0.24
CA LEU A 44 -1.49 -6.83 -0.79
C LEU A 44 -0.42 -7.78 -1.34
N ASP A 45 0.24 -8.56 -0.48
CA ASP A 45 1.12 -9.66 -0.90
C ASP A 45 0.39 -10.70 -1.76
N THR A 46 -0.78 -11.14 -1.31
CA THR A 46 -1.61 -12.08 -2.05
C THR A 46 -1.92 -11.56 -3.45
N TYR A 47 -2.29 -10.29 -3.59
CA TYR A 47 -2.59 -9.71 -4.90
C TYR A 47 -1.35 -9.48 -5.76
N LEU A 48 -0.18 -9.17 -5.17
CA LEU A 48 1.07 -9.11 -5.91
C LEU A 48 1.45 -10.49 -6.48
N LEU A 49 1.25 -11.56 -5.71
CA LEU A 49 1.44 -12.94 -6.19
C LEU A 49 0.46 -13.29 -7.31
N VAL A 50 -0.83 -13.00 -7.13
CA VAL A 50 -1.87 -13.26 -8.15
C VAL A 50 -1.57 -12.48 -9.44
N PHE A 51 -1.13 -11.23 -9.34
CA PHE A 51 -0.80 -10.40 -10.51
C PHE A 51 0.28 -11.05 -11.39
N ASN A 52 1.25 -11.71 -10.76
CA ASN A 52 2.35 -12.38 -11.44
C ASN A 52 1.95 -13.75 -12.03
N LEU A 53 0.93 -14.41 -11.46
CA LEU A 53 0.48 -15.74 -11.88
C LEU A 53 -0.61 -15.71 -12.96
N ASP A 54 -1.53 -14.74 -12.93
CA ASP A 54 -2.67 -14.67 -13.84
C ASP A 54 -2.64 -13.42 -14.71
N GLN A 55 -2.28 -13.61 -15.99
CA GLN A 55 -2.22 -12.55 -16.99
C GLN A 55 -3.60 -12.08 -17.46
N SER A 56 -4.67 -12.85 -17.21
CA SER A 56 -6.00 -12.57 -17.73
C SER A 56 -6.78 -11.54 -16.90
N ASP A 57 -6.43 -11.38 -15.62
CA ASP A 57 -7.13 -10.49 -14.67
C ASP A 57 -6.23 -9.40 -14.07
N LYS A 58 -5.17 -9.01 -14.79
CA LYS A 58 -4.19 -8.02 -14.33
C LYS A 58 -4.81 -6.68 -13.96
N TYR A 59 -5.76 -6.20 -14.75
CA TYR A 59 -6.41 -4.91 -14.48
C TYR A 59 -7.16 -4.90 -13.14
N ASN A 60 -8.00 -5.92 -12.88
CA ASN A 60 -8.74 -5.98 -11.63
C ASN A 60 -7.81 -6.23 -10.44
N THR A 61 -6.74 -7.00 -10.63
CA THR A 61 -5.74 -7.25 -9.59
C THR A 61 -4.97 -5.96 -9.23
N ALA A 62 -4.54 -5.18 -10.24
CA ALA A 62 -3.92 -3.88 -10.00
C ALA A 62 -4.88 -2.90 -9.32
N MET A 63 -6.16 -2.90 -9.68
CA MET A 63 -7.19 -2.11 -8.97
C MET A 63 -7.31 -2.48 -7.49
N LYS A 64 -7.21 -3.78 -7.15
CA LYS A 64 -7.20 -4.24 -5.75
C LYS A 64 -5.94 -3.82 -5.00
N ILE A 65 -4.77 -3.90 -5.65
CA ILE A 65 -3.49 -3.41 -5.09
C ILE A 65 -3.59 -1.90 -4.80
N TRP A 66 -4.10 -1.13 -5.77
CA TRP A 66 -4.30 0.31 -5.60
C TRP A 66 -5.29 0.64 -4.48
N PHE A 67 -6.39 -0.10 -4.39
CA PHE A 67 -7.38 0.06 -3.32
C PHE A 67 -6.77 -0.18 -1.93
N LEU A 68 -6.01 -1.26 -1.76
CA LEU A 68 -5.33 -1.58 -0.50
C LEU A 68 -4.27 -0.54 -0.13
N THR A 69 -3.49 -0.09 -1.11
CA THR A 69 -2.51 1.00 -0.95
C THR A 69 -3.20 2.28 -0.49
N SER A 70 -4.34 2.62 -1.08
CA SER A 70 -5.15 3.78 -0.69
C SER A 70 -5.67 3.67 0.75
N LYS A 71 -6.13 2.48 1.14
CA LYS A 71 -6.60 2.22 2.51
C LYS A 71 -5.47 2.31 3.54
N TRP A 72 -4.27 1.85 3.20
CA TRP A 72 -3.09 2.03 4.04
C TRP A 72 -2.73 3.51 4.23
N ILE A 73 -2.79 4.32 3.16
CA ILE A 73 -2.54 5.77 3.24
C ILE A 73 -3.57 6.47 4.12
N GLU A 74 -4.85 6.10 4.03
CA GLU A 74 -5.91 6.62 4.91
C GLU A 74 -5.58 6.36 6.40
N LEU A 75 -5.00 5.20 6.72
CA LEU A 75 -4.60 4.86 8.10
C LEU A 75 -3.40 5.67 8.58
N ILE A 76 -2.39 5.87 7.73
CA ILE A 76 -1.22 6.71 8.04
C ILE A 76 -1.66 8.16 8.30
N GLY A 77 -2.52 8.71 7.43
CA GLY A 77 -2.95 10.10 7.47
C GLY A 77 -2.05 11.00 6.63
N SER A 78 -1.91 12.27 7.04
CA SER A 78 -1.20 13.27 6.24
C SER A 78 0.30 13.03 6.18
N VAL A 79 0.85 13.19 4.97
CA VAL A 79 2.27 13.08 4.67
C VAL A 79 2.85 14.48 4.49
N LYS A 80 4.09 14.70 4.94
CA LYS A 80 4.77 15.99 4.85
C LYS A 80 5.01 16.36 3.39
N TYR A 81 4.54 17.54 3.00
CA TYR A 81 4.86 18.10 1.68
C TYR A 81 6.31 18.55 1.64
N ILE A 82 7.07 18.00 0.68
CA ILE A 82 8.45 18.36 0.42
C ILE A 82 8.54 18.80 -1.04
N PRO A 83 8.92 20.06 -1.32
CA PRO A 83 9.06 20.54 -2.68
C PRO A 83 9.95 19.62 -3.53
N GLN A 84 9.54 19.37 -4.77
CA GLN A 84 10.23 18.52 -5.75
C GLN A 84 10.30 17.02 -5.45
N LEU A 85 9.95 16.56 -4.25
CA LEU A 85 10.09 15.15 -3.89
C LEU A 85 9.31 14.20 -4.82
N ILE A 86 8.09 14.58 -5.22
CA ILE A 86 7.29 13.80 -6.17
C ILE A 86 8.01 13.64 -7.50
N ASN A 87 8.60 14.72 -8.02
CA ASN A 87 9.32 14.72 -9.29
C ASN A 87 10.59 13.88 -9.21
N GLU A 88 11.35 14.00 -8.13
CA GLU A 88 12.55 13.19 -7.88
C GLU A 88 12.20 11.69 -7.81
N ILE A 89 11.12 11.34 -7.12
CA ILE A 89 10.68 9.95 -7.01
C ILE A 89 10.18 9.41 -8.35
N ALA A 90 9.35 10.17 -9.05
CA ALA A 90 8.86 9.79 -10.37
C ALA A 90 10.00 9.59 -11.39
N ASN A 91 11.10 10.35 -11.27
CA ASN A 91 12.25 10.24 -12.17
C ASN A 91 13.03 8.92 -12.02
N PHE A 92 13.11 8.34 -10.81
CA PHE A 92 13.85 7.10 -10.61
C PHE A 92 12.96 5.85 -10.63
N ILE A 93 11.65 5.98 -10.36
CA ILE A 93 10.73 4.84 -10.43
C ILE A 93 10.63 4.38 -11.88
N ASN A 94 11.22 3.22 -12.14
CA ASN A 94 11.21 2.57 -13.45
C ASN A 94 10.56 1.18 -13.43
N LYS A 95 10.05 0.76 -12.27
CA LYS A 95 9.30 -0.49 -12.10
C LYS A 95 8.02 -0.24 -11.32
N LYS A 96 6.95 -0.94 -11.72
CA LYS A 96 5.74 -1.04 -10.91
C LYS A 96 6.00 -1.97 -9.72
N LEU A 97 5.19 -1.83 -8.67
CA LEU A 97 5.36 -2.59 -7.43
C LEU A 97 5.37 -4.10 -7.70
N TRP A 98 4.46 -4.58 -8.54
CA TRP A 98 4.34 -5.99 -8.94
C TRP A 98 5.48 -6.51 -9.85
N ASP A 99 6.24 -5.63 -10.49
CA ASP A 99 7.39 -5.98 -11.37
C ASP A 99 8.75 -5.73 -10.69
N SER A 100 8.75 -5.19 -9.47
CA SER A 100 9.95 -4.70 -8.79
C SER A 100 10.84 -5.81 -8.23
N GLY A 101 10.25 -6.99 -7.96
CA GLY A 101 10.90 -8.07 -7.21
C GLY A 101 11.01 -7.78 -5.70
N ILE A 102 10.25 -6.80 -5.19
CA ILE A 102 10.11 -6.57 -3.75
C ILE A 102 9.52 -7.82 -3.09
N ASP A 103 10.24 -8.36 -2.11
CA ASP A 103 9.78 -9.49 -1.32
C ASP A 103 8.75 -9.06 -0.26
N TYR A 104 7.99 -10.05 0.21
CA TYR A 104 6.96 -9.86 1.22
C TYR A 104 7.50 -9.19 2.48
N ASP A 105 8.66 -9.64 2.97
CA ASP A 105 9.24 -9.17 4.22
C ASP A 105 9.56 -7.68 4.15
N LEU A 106 10.22 -7.23 3.07
CA LEU A 106 10.51 -5.81 2.86
C LEU A 106 9.24 -4.98 2.76
N LEU A 107 8.25 -5.43 1.99
CA LEU A 107 6.99 -4.70 1.84
C LEU A 107 6.23 -4.60 3.16
N ARG A 108 6.14 -5.71 3.90
CA ARG A 108 5.55 -5.77 5.23
C ARG A 108 6.22 -4.80 6.19
N GLU A 109 7.54 -4.84 6.25
CA GLU A 109 8.34 -3.97 7.12
C GLU A 109 8.15 -2.49 6.77
N VAL A 110 8.12 -2.13 5.48
CA VAL A 110 7.81 -0.75 5.04
C VAL A 110 6.42 -0.35 5.52
N LEU A 111 5.38 -1.11 5.17
CA LEU A 111 3.98 -0.72 5.43
C LEU A 111 3.70 -0.61 6.93
N LEU A 112 4.16 -1.57 7.73
CA LEU A 112 3.98 -1.59 9.18
C LEU A 112 4.80 -0.51 9.88
N LYS A 113 6.10 -0.40 9.61
CA LYS A 113 6.92 0.60 10.30
C LYS A 113 6.53 2.02 9.92
N THR A 114 6.13 2.28 8.67
CA THR A 114 5.58 3.58 8.26
C THR A 114 4.40 3.96 9.15
N TYR A 115 3.44 3.03 9.30
CA TYR A 115 2.25 3.23 10.11
C TYR A 115 2.58 3.42 11.59
N LEU A 116 3.42 2.55 12.15
CA LEU A 116 3.80 2.59 13.56
C LEU A 116 4.57 3.86 13.91
N ILE A 117 5.51 4.31 13.07
CA ILE A 117 6.23 5.58 13.28
C ILE A 117 5.24 6.75 13.28
N LYS A 118 4.28 6.75 12.36
CA LYS A 118 3.28 7.83 12.26
C LYS A 118 2.29 7.87 13.43
N LYS A 119 2.00 6.72 14.06
CA LYS A 119 0.96 6.61 15.11
C LYS A 119 1.49 6.49 16.53
N LYS A 120 2.66 5.90 16.73
CA LYS A 120 3.16 5.49 18.05
C LYS A 120 4.38 6.28 18.52
N GLU A 121 4.80 7.29 17.76
CA GLU A 121 5.79 8.36 17.99
C GLU A 121 7.15 8.03 18.68
N ASP A 122 7.40 6.87 19.30
CA ASP A 122 8.48 6.79 20.30
C ASP A 122 9.24 5.46 20.47
N THR A 123 9.11 4.47 19.57
CA THR A 123 9.77 3.16 19.80
C THR A 123 10.52 2.53 18.63
N ILE A 124 10.53 3.15 17.45
CA ILE A 124 11.16 2.55 16.26
C ILE A 124 12.54 3.17 16.01
N ASP A 125 13.53 2.31 15.80
CA ASP A 125 14.86 2.72 15.36
C ASP A 125 14.77 3.34 13.96
N LEU A 126 14.94 4.66 13.89
CA LEU A 126 14.92 5.39 12.63
C LEU A 126 16.02 4.96 11.67
N ASN A 127 17.15 4.42 12.15
CA ASN A 127 18.20 3.90 11.28
C ASN A 127 17.77 2.60 10.60
N GLU A 128 17.11 1.71 11.34
CA GLU A 128 16.53 0.49 10.79
C GLU A 128 15.48 0.84 9.72
N TYR A 129 14.56 1.75 10.04
CA TYR A 129 13.54 2.18 9.09
C TYR A 129 14.14 2.88 7.86
N ARG A 130 15.16 3.72 8.04
CA ARG A 130 15.90 4.35 6.94
C ARG A 130 16.50 3.30 5.99
N ASN A 131 17.08 2.22 6.51
CA ASN A 131 17.62 1.14 5.68
C ASN A 131 16.50 0.43 4.90
N ILE A 132 15.36 0.19 5.54
CA ILE A 132 14.17 -0.40 4.89
C ILE A 132 13.67 0.49 3.74
N VAL A 133 13.52 1.80 3.99
CA VAL A 133 13.12 2.78 2.96
C VAL A 133 14.15 2.84 1.83
N TYR A 134 15.45 2.80 2.15
CA TYR A 134 16.50 2.75 1.14
C TYR A 134 16.41 1.49 0.26
N CYS A 135 16.23 0.32 0.87
CA CYS A 135 16.03 -0.94 0.14
C CYS A 135 14.82 -0.87 -0.81
N LEU A 136 13.69 -0.34 -0.33
CA LEU A 136 12.48 -0.13 -1.13
C LEU A 136 12.78 0.70 -2.38
N ILE A 137 13.33 1.91 -2.22
CA ILE A 137 13.54 2.81 -3.36
C ILE A 137 14.59 2.26 -4.33
N THR A 138 15.61 1.55 -3.84
CA THR A 138 16.61 0.89 -4.69
C THR A 138 16.00 -0.19 -5.55
N GLN A 139 15.10 -1.02 -5.01
CA GLN A 139 14.40 -2.04 -5.79
C GLN A 139 13.45 -1.43 -6.84
N LEU A 140 12.91 -0.25 -6.57
CA LEU A 140 12.09 0.54 -7.49
C LEU A 140 12.90 1.33 -8.55
N GLY A 141 14.23 1.35 -8.45
CA GLY A 141 15.12 1.94 -9.48
C GLY A 141 16.06 3.05 -8.99
N TYR A 142 16.02 3.43 -7.71
CA TYR A 142 16.92 4.44 -7.16
C TYR A 142 18.38 3.97 -7.14
N SER A 143 19.27 4.82 -7.65
CA SER A 143 20.70 4.53 -7.80
C SER A 143 21.63 5.56 -7.14
N GLY A 144 21.09 6.44 -6.27
CA GLY A 144 21.91 7.46 -5.57
C GLY A 144 22.17 8.73 -6.37
N ASN A 145 21.33 9.04 -7.37
CA ASN A 145 21.52 10.18 -8.28
C ASN A 145 20.68 11.42 -7.91
N SER A 146 20.09 11.46 -6.71
CA SER A 146 19.26 12.58 -6.27
C SER A 146 19.74 13.11 -4.93
N ILE A 147 20.29 14.34 -4.96
CA ILE A 147 20.78 15.05 -3.78
C ILE A 147 19.66 15.22 -2.75
N LEU A 148 18.45 15.56 -3.19
CA LEU A 148 17.30 15.73 -2.29
C LEU A 148 17.00 14.43 -1.54
N ILE A 149 16.90 13.31 -2.24
CA ILE A 149 16.60 12.02 -1.61
C ILE A 149 17.72 11.63 -0.65
N ASP A 150 18.99 11.79 -1.04
CA ASP A 150 20.14 11.51 -0.19
C ASP A 150 20.15 12.34 1.09
N GLU A 151 19.77 13.62 1.03
CA GLU A 151 19.66 14.51 2.18
C GLU A 151 18.51 14.10 3.11
N LEU A 152 17.34 13.81 2.54
CA LEU A 152 16.18 13.34 3.32
C LEU A 152 16.45 11.99 3.98
N LEU A 153 17.12 11.08 3.28
CA LEU A 153 17.61 9.80 3.80
C LEU A 153 18.71 9.94 4.84
N LYS A 154 19.33 11.10 5.04
CA LYS A 154 20.28 11.35 6.14
C LYS A 154 19.65 12.13 7.30
N SER A 155 18.46 12.68 7.10
CA SER A 155 17.75 13.47 8.11
C SER A 155 17.24 12.60 9.26
N ASN A 156 17.22 13.15 10.47
CA ASN A 156 16.61 12.53 11.66
C ASN A 156 15.11 12.84 11.79
N ASP A 157 14.49 13.32 10.72
CA ASP A 157 13.07 13.62 10.69
C ASP A 157 12.30 12.42 10.12
N PRO A 158 11.51 11.69 10.93
CA PRO A 158 10.76 10.52 10.48
C PRO A 158 9.78 10.86 9.35
N ASP A 159 9.21 12.06 9.33
CA ASP A 159 8.27 12.46 8.30
C ASP A 159 8.92 12.51 6.91
N ASN A 160 10.22 12.81 6.82
CA ASN A 160 10.93 12.76 5.54
C ASN A 160 11.02 11.32 5.00
N LEU A 161 11.29 10.34 5.87
CA LEU A 161 11.36 8.92 5.49
C LEU A 161 9.97 8.37 5.14
N ILE A 162 8.94 8.75 5.90
CA ILE A 162 7.54 8.42 5.60
C ILE A 162 7.13 9.01 4.24
N SER A 163 7.47 10.27 3.96
CA SER A 163 7.16 10.88 2.67
C SER A 163 7.81 10.15 1.50
N ILE A 164 9.06 9.72 1.63
CA ILE A 164 9.73 8.90 0.61
C ILE A 164 8.99 7.58 0.42
N ALA A 165 8.78 6.82 1.50
CA ALA A 165 8.15 5.49 1.44
C ALA A 165 6.76 5.54 0.81
N VAL A 166 5.89 6.44 1.31
CA VAL A 166 4.51 6.57 0.84
C VAL A 166 4.46 6.98 -0.62
N LEU A 167 5.22 8.01 -1.03
CA LEU A 167 5.23 8.44 -2.42
C LEU A 167 5.80 7.37 -3.35
N SER A 168 6.82 6.63 -2.93
CA SER A 168 7.38 5.53 -3.71
C SER A 168 6.39 4.39 -3.93
N ILE A 169 5.62 4.02 -2.90
CA ILE A 169 4.55 3.03 -3.04
C ILE A 169 3.41 3.55 -3.93
N ILE A 170 2.96 4.79 -3.74
CA ILE A 170 1.90 5.39 -4.56
C ILE A 170 2.29 5.39 -6.03
N LEU A 171 3.47 5.92 -6.35
CA LEU A 171 3.90 6.08 -7.74
C LEU A 171 4.20 4.74 -8.41
N SER A 172 4.64 3.72 -7.66
CA SER A 172 4.87 2.37 -8.18
C SER A 172 3.59 1.52 -8.29
N THR A 173 2.48 1.93 -7.66
CA THR A 173 1.17 1.25 -7.76
C THR A 173 0.18 1.99 -8.66
N ASN A 174 0.48 3.22 -9.07
CA ASN A 174 -0.34 3.98 -10.01
C ASN A 174 -0.40 3.27 -11.37
N MET A 175 -1.56 3.29 -12.03
CA MET A 175 -1.85 2.53 -13.26
C MET A 175 -1.61 3.30 -14.57
N ASP A 176 -0.94 4.45 -14.54
CA ASP A 176 -0.50 5.15 -15.76
C ASP A 176 0.33 4.22 -16.68
#